data_AF-A0A1E1WC28-F1
#
_entry.id   AF-A0A1E1WC28-F1
#
_cell.length_a   1.000
_cell.length_b   1.000
_cell.length_c   1.000
_cell.angle_alpha   90.00
_cell.angle_beta   90.00
_cell.angle_gamma   90.00
#
_symmetry.space_group_name_H-M   'P 1'
#
loop_
_entity.id
_entity.type
_entity.pdbx_description
1 polymer ?
#
loop_
_entity_poly.entity_id
_entity_poly.type
_entity_poly.pdbx_seq_one_letter_code
_entity_poly.pdbx_strand_id
1 'polypeptide(L)'
;MRSTLSPAFTSSKMKLMLPFMMEVGDHMVLNLKKNIKEGKTPYLDVDAKDLTSRFANDVIATCAFGLKVDSHTERDNQFYAQGLKASSFKFKQLILFFMSSAFPKLTKFFDMKLFSEQTSNFFISLVMDTMNDRDARNILRPDMIQLLMEAKKGKVSHEEKAVDPDAGFATVDESDVGKKDVNKMWSDTDLV
;
A
#
# COMPACT_ATOMS: atom_id res chain seq x y z
N MET A 1 -9.89 4.91 11.45
CA MET A 1 -8.66 4.47 10.74
C MET A 1 -8.27 3.04 11.05
N ARG A 2 -7.77 2.66 12.24
CA ARG A 2 -7.41 1.24 12.46
C ARG A 2 -8.58 0.28 12.20
N SER A 3 -9.73 0.47 12.88
CA SER A 3 -10.93 -0.37 12.66
C SER A 3 -11.48 -0.31 11.23
N THR A 4 -11.25 0.80 10.53
CA THR A 4 -11.71 1.04 9.16
C THR A 4 -10.88 0.27 8.13
N LEU A 5 -9.58 0.14 8.36
CA LEU A 5 -8.64 -0.50 7.44
C LEU A 5 -8.36 -1.95 7.79
N SER A 6 -8.59 -2.38 9.04
CA SER A 6 -8.43 -3.78 9.44
C SER A 6 -9.14 -4.79 8.52
N PRO A 7 -10.36 -4.52 8.00
CA PRO A 7 -11.03 -5.44 7.08
C PRO A 7 -10.28 -5.68 5.75
N ALA A 8 -9.40 -4.77 5.29
CA ALA A 8 -8.59 -5.03 4.08
C ALA A 8 -7.62 -6.21 4.24
N PHE A 9 -7.28 -6.57 5.48
CA PHE A 9 -6.28 -7.57 5.79
C PHE A 9 -6.88 -8.92 6.21
N THR A 10 -8.19 -9.11 6.05
CA THR A 10 -8.80 -10.44 6.24
C THR A 10 -8.38 -11.39 5.13
N SER A 11 -8.36 -12.68 5.43
CA SER A 11 -7.97 -13.72 4.46
C SER A 11 -8.81 -13.65 3.17
N SER A 12 -10.11 -13.37 3.29
CA SER A 12 -11.00 -13.15 2.14
C SER A 12 -10.55 -11.99 1.25
N LYS A 13 -10.29 -10.81 1.83
CA LYS A 13 -9.85 -9.63 1.06
C LYS A 13 -8.44 -9.81 0.51
N MET A 14 -7.52 -10.41 1.26
CA MET A 14 -6.18 -10.72 0.75
C MET A 14 -6.23 -11.71 -0.42
N LYS A 15 -7.13 -12.71 -0.38
CA LYS A 15 -7.32 -13.66 -1.49
C LYS A 15 -7.79 -12.96 -2.77
N LEU A 16 -8.61 -11.90 -2.65
CA LEU A 16 -8.99 -11.06 -3.79
C LEU A 16 -7.84 -10.23 -4.36
N MET A 17 -6.86 -9.85 -3.52
CA MET A 17 -5.67 -9.11 -3.96
C MET A 17 -4.56 -10.01 -4.53
N LEU A 18 -4.60 -11.32 -4.25
CA LEU A 18 -3.59 -12.29 -4.68
C LEU A 18 -3.28 -12.25 -6.19
N PRO A 19 -4.26 -12.12 -7.11
CA PRO A 19 -3.97 -12.02 -8.54
C PRO A 19 -3.04 -10.85 -8.90
N PHE A 20 -3.16 -9.71 -8.19
CA PHE A 20 -2.29 -8.55 -8.42
C PHE A 20 -0.85 -8.83 -7.97
N MET A 21 -0.69 -9.56 -6.87
CA MET A 21 0.64 -9.95 -6.37
C MET A 21 1.31 -10.94 -7.31
N MET A 22 0.54 -11.90 -7.83
CA MET A 22 1.01 -12.88 -8.80
C MET A 22 1.45 -12.21 -10.10
N GLU A 23 0.68 -11.24 -10.60
CA GLU A 23 1.02 -10.46 -11.80
C GLU A 23 2.37 -9.74 -11.63
N VAL A 24 2.60 -9.08 -10.49
CA VAL A 24 3.90 -8.45 -10.20
C VAL A 24 5.03 -9.49 -10.15
N GLY A 25 4.76 -10.66 -9.58
CA GLY A 25 5.71 -11.79 -9.55
C GLY A 25 6.08 -12.29 -10.95
N ASP A 26 5.09 -12.44 -11.83
CA ASP A 26 5.30 -12.82 -13.22
C ASP A 26 6.14 -11.78 -13.96
N HIS A 27 5.85 -10.48 -13.77
CA HIS A 27 6.65 -9.40 -14.33
C HIS A 27 8.12 -9.44 -13.87
N MET A 28 8.37 -9.69 -12.57
CA MET A 28 9.71 -9.87 -12.04
C MET A 28 10.43 -11.05 -12.70
N VAL A 29 9.78 -12.21 -12.80
CA VAL A 29 10.37 -13.41 -13.42
C VAL A 29 10.66 -13.20 -14.90
N LEU A 30 9.75 -12.54 -15.63
CA LEU A 30 9.94 -12.19 -17.03
C LEU A 30 11.14 -11.26 -17.23
N ASN A 31 11.28 -10.24 -16.37
CA ASN A 31 12.41 -9.33 -16.40
C ASN A 31 13.74 -10.06 -16.14
N LEU A 32 13.80 -10.93 -15.14
CA LEU A 32 14.98 -11.73 -14.84
C LEU A 32 15.35 -12.66 -16.01
N LYS A 33 14.38 -13.38 -16.59
CA LYS A 33 14.60 -14.25 -17.75
C LYS A 33 15.11 -13.46 -18.96
N LYS A 34 14.58 -12.26 -19.18
CA LYS A 34 15.04 -11.36 -20.24
C LYS A 34 16.50 -10.95 -20.03
N ASN A 35 16.85 -10.50 -18.83
CA ASN A 35 18.22 -10.07 -18.49
C ASN A 35 19.23 -11.22 -18.62
N ILE A 36 18.86 -12.46 -18.27
CA ILE A 36 19.73 -13.64 -18.48
C ILE A 36 19.94 -13.91 -19.98
N LYS A 37 18.89 -13.80 -20.81
CA LYS A 37 18.98 -14.04 -22.26
C LYS A 37 19.80 -12.97 -22.98
N GLU A 38 19.69 -11.72 -22.55
CA GLU A 38 20.43 -10.58 -23.12
C GLU A 38 21.86 -10.49 -22.57
N GLY A 39 22.11 -11.14 -21.43
CA GLY A 39 23.43 -11.25 -20.83
C GLY A 39 24.40 -12.06 -21.68
N LYS A 40 25.69 -11.73 -21.57
CA LYS A 40 26.78 -12.49 -22.21
C LYS A 40 27.12 -13.79 -21.45
N THR A 41 26.60 -13.94 -20.24
CA THR A 41 26.89 -15.02 -19.30
C THR A 41 25.64 -15.87 -19.05
N PRO A 42 25.79 -17.17 -18.72
CA PRO A 42 24.66 -18.06 -18.44
C PRO A 42 24.01 -17.82 -17.07
N TYR A 43 24.51 -16.83 -16.32
CA TYR A 43 24.03 -16.43 -15.00
C TYR A 43 23.89 -14.91 -14.93
N LEU A 44 23.06 -14.44 -14.00
CA LEU A 44 22.81 -13.04 -13.71
C LEU A 44 23.08 -12.79 -12.22
N ASP A 45 24.00 -11.88 -11.92
CA ASP A 45 24.20 -11.39 -10.56
C ASP A 45 23.10 -10.37 -10.23
N VAL A 46 22.42 -10.59 -9.09
CA VAL A 46 21.30 -9.75 -8.67
C VAL A 46 21.49 -9.33 -7.23
N ASP A 47 21.35 -8.02 -6.97
CA ASP A 47 21.19 -7.52 -5.61
C ASP A 47 19.80 -7.92 -5.08
N ALA A 48 19.79 -8.87 -4.14
CA ALA A 48 18.57 -9.38 -3.53
C ALA A 48 17.76 -8.27 -2.84
N LYS A 49 18.41 -7.27 -2.25
CA LYS A 49 17.74 -6.14 -1.59
C LYS A 49 17.02 -5.27 -2.61
N ASP A 50 17.68 -4.90 -3.70
CA ASP A 50 17.07 -4.09 -4.76
C ASP A 50 15.92 -4.85 -5.44
N LEU A 51 16.12 -6.13 -5.78
CA LEU A 51 15.10 -6.97 -6.39
C LEU A 51 13.84 -7.06 -5.51
N THR A 52 14.01 -7.45 -4.25
CA THR A 52 12.86 -7.62 -3.33
C THR A 52 12.20 -6.30 -2.97
N SER A 53 12.97 -5.20 -2.87
CA SER A 53 12.41 -3.87 -2.61
C SER A 53 11.54 -3.39 -3.77
N ARG A 54 11.94 -3.65 -5.02
CA ARG A 54 11.16 -3.32 -6.22
C ARG A 54 9.88 -4.15 -6.30
N PHE A 55 9.99 -5.45 -6.05
CA PHE A 55 8.84 -6.34 -5.98
C PHE A 55 7.83 -5.86 -4.92
N ALA A 56 8.29 -5.61 -3.68
CA ALA A 56 7.43 -5.14 -2.61
C ALA A 56 6.78 -3.78 -2.91
N ASN A 57 7.54 -2.87 -3.54
CA ASN A 57 7.02 -1.59 -3.98
C ASN A 57 5.89 -1.74 -5.01
N ASP A 58 6.06 -2.60 -6.01
CA ASP A 58 5.06 -2.81 -7.05
C ASP A 58 3.81 -3.53 -6.51
N VAL A 59 3.99 -4.47 -5.59
CA VAL A 59 2.88 -5.10 -4.83
C VAL A 59 2.08 -4.05 -4.07
N ILE A 60 2.75 -3.12 -3.37
CA ILE A 60 2.06 -2.04 -2.66
C ILE A 60 1.42 -1.04 -3.63
N ALA A 61 2.10 -0.67 -4.73
CA ALA A 61 1.54 0.21 -5.75
C ALA A 61 0.21 -0.34 -6.28
N THR A 62 0.17 -1.64 -6.57
CA THR A 62 -1.02 -2.29 -7.11
C THR A 62 -2.08 -2.55 -6.04
N CYS A 63 -1.75 -3.13 -4.89
CA CYS A 63 -2.74 -3.53 -3.89
C CYS A 63 -3.23 -2.36 -3.00
N ALA A 64 -2.38 -1.37 -2.74
CA ALA A 64 -2.72 -0.26 -1.86
C ALA A 64 -3.19 0.99 -2.61
N PHE A 65 -2.51 1.32 -3.72
CA PHE A 65 -2.73 2.59 -4.42
C PHE A 65 -3.47 2.45 -5.74
N GLY A 66 -3.77 1.22 -6.17
CA GLY A 66 -4.55 1.06 -7.38
C GLY A 66 -3.75 1.15 -8.69
N LEU A 67 -2.42 1.18 -8.62
CA LEU A 67 -1.55 1.51 -9.74
C LEU A 67 -0.74 0.31 -10.21
N LYS A 68 -0.68 0.13 -11.53
CA LYS A 68 0.24 -0.81 -12.15
C LYS A 68 1.57 -0.10 -12.40
N VAL A 69 2.61 -0.57 -11.72
CA VAL A 69 3.99 -0.08 -11.85
C VAL A 69 4.86 -1.28 -12.19
N ASP A 70 5.86 -1.09 -13.06
CA ASP A 70 6.89 -2.09 -13.36
C ASP A 70 8.26 -1.51 -12.99
N SER A 71 8.63 -1.60 -11.72
CA SER A 71 9.90 -1.12 -11.20
C SER A 71 11.10 -1.98 -11.60
N HIS A 72 10.86 -3.17 -12.15
CA HIS A 72 11.92 -4.05 -12.62
C HIS A 72 12.40 -3.65 -14.02
N THR A 73 11.47 -3.25 -14.89
CA THR A 73 11.77 -2.75 -16.24
C THR A 73 12.07 -1.25 -16.21
N GLU A 74 11.24 -0.45 -15.54
CA GLU A 74 11.40 1.01 -15.43
C GLU A 74 12.10 1.36 -14.11
N ARG A 75 13.44 1.35 -14.15
CA ARG A 75 14.28 1.51 -12.95
C ARG A 75 14.10 2.85 -12.23
N ASP A 76 13.78 3.90 -12.98
CA ASP A 76 13.67 5.31 -12.52
C ASP A 76 12.22 5.77 -12.35
N ASN A 77 11.27 4.85 -12.18
CA ASN A 77 9.87 5.23 -12.01
C ASN A 77 9.65 6.08 -10.75
N GLN A 78 8.74 7.06 -10.87
CA GLN A 78 8.51 8.06 -9.83
C GLN A 78 7.96 7.44 -8.53
N PHE A 79 7.12 6.41 -8.63
CA PHE A 79 6.53 5.75 -7.47
C PHE A 79 7.60 5.08 -6.61
N TYR A 80 8.51 4.31 -7.22
CA TYR A 80 9.64 3.69 -6.55
C TYR A 80 10.60 4.74 -5.95
N ALA A 81 10.91 5.81 -6.69
CA ALA A 81 11.76 6.88 -6.18
C ALA A 81 11.17 7.56 -4.93
N GLN A 82 9.86 7.83 -4.92
CA GLN A 82 9.17 8.40 -3.75
C GLN A 82 9.01 7.38 -2.63
N GLY A 83 8.73 6.11 -2.95
CA GLY A 83 8.69 5.00 -1.99
C GLY A 83 10.02 4.77 -1.30
N LEU A 84 11.14 4.88 -2.02
CA LEU A 84 12.48 4.81 -1.46
C LEU A 84 12.76 5.99 -0.52
N LYS A 85 12.36 7.22 -0.89
CA LYS A 85 12.48 8.40 -0.01
C LYS A 85 11.65 8.27 1.27
N ALA A 86 10.48 7.62 1.19
CA ALA A 86 9.61 7.40 2.33
C ALA A 86 10.10 6.26 3.24
N SER A 87 10.70 5.21 2.67
CA SER A 87 11.20 4.04 3.42
C SER A 87 12.64 4.18 3.92
N SER A 88 13.45 5.03 3.29
CA SER A 88 14.83 5.29 3.72
C SER A 88 14.89 6.34 4.83
N PHE A 89 14.92 5.89 6.08
CA PHE A 89 15.16 6.77 7.21
C PHE A 89 16.62 7.22 7.25
N LYS A 90 16.88 8.46 6.80
CA LYS A 90 18.19 9.10 7.01
C LYS A 90 18.37 9.43 8.49
N PHE A 91 19.61 9.63 8.92
CA PHE A 91 19.94 9.98 10.31
C PHE A 91 19.09 11.16 10.87
N LYS A 92 18.85 12.19 10.03
CA LYS A 92 17.95 13.31 10.38
C LYS A 92 16.52 12.87 10.66
N GLN A 93 15.95 11.99 9.81
CA GLN A 93 14.60 11.45 9.99
C GLN A 93 14.50 10.54 11.20
N LEU A 94 15.56 9.78 11.50
CA LEU A 94 15.62 8.96 12.70
C LEU A 94 15.55 9.84 13.96
N ILE A 95 16.33 10.92 14.01
CA ILE A 95 16.29 11.89 15.11
C ILE A 95 14.91 12.53 15.22
N LEU A 96 14.34 13.00 14.10
CA LEU A 96 13.00 13.58 14.08
C LEU A 96 11.95 12.58 14.58
N PHE A 97 12.08 11.29 14.23
CA PHE A 97 11.19 10.23 14.69
C PHE A 97 11.29 10.04 16.20
N PHE A 98 12.51 9.91 16.74
CA PHE A 98 12.71 9.82 18.19
C PHE A 98 12.20 11.07 18.92
N MET A 99 12.46 12.27 18.41
CA MET A 99 11.97 13.53 18.97
C MET A 99 10.45 13.61 18.93
N SER A 100 9.81 13.14 17.86
CA SER A 100 8.35 13.10 17.74
C SER A 100 7.71 12.13 18.73
N SER A 101 8.40 11.04 19.05
CA SER A 101 7.95 10.04 20.03
C SER A 101 8.15 10.52 21.47
N ALA A 102 9.31 11.13 21.78
CA ALA A 102 9.63 11.59 23.12
C ALA A 102 8.94 12.92 23.49
N PHE A 103 8.85 13.87 22.55
CA PHE A 103 8.36 15.23 22.79
C PHE A 103 7.35 15.69 21.71
N PRO A 104 6.18 15.05 21.60
CA PRO A 104 5.20 15.32 20.54
C PRO A 104 4.64 16.75 20.54
N LYS A 105 4.64 17.43 21.70
CA LYS A 105 4.21 18.83 21.79
C LYS A 105 5.22 19.79 21.15
N LEU A 106 6.52 19.48 21.28
CA LEU A 106 7.61 20.31 20.76
C LEU A 106 7.68 20.19 19.24
N THR A 107 7.59 18.98 18.71
CA THR A 107 7.60 18.76 17.25
C THR A 107 6.40 19.38 16.55
N LYS A 108 5.21 19.37 17.18
CA LYS A 108 4.03 20.09 16.67
C LYS A 108 4.21 21.61 16.71
N PHE A 109 4.86 22.15 17.74
CA PHE A 109 5.10 23.59 17.83
C PHE A 109 6.07 24.09 16.76
N PHE A 110 7.10 23.30 16.43
CA PHE A 110 8.09 23.64 15.41
C PHE A 110 7.77 23.15 13.99
N ASP A 111 6.55 22.62 13.76
CA ASP A 111 6.11 22.01 12.49
C ASP A 111 7.14 21.03 11.88
N MET A 112 7.76 20.21 12.73
CA MET A 112 8.80 19.27 12.32
C MET A 112 8.17 18.04 11.64
N LYS A 113 8.15 18.03 10.31
CA LYS A 113 7.60 16.94 9.49
C LYS A 113 8.65 15.85 9.23
N LEU A 114 8.25 14.58 9.38
CA LEU A 114 9.11 13.42 9.10
C LEU A 114 9.35 13.21 7.61
N PHE A 115 8.35 13.51 6.80
CA PHE A 115 8.40 13.38 5.35
C PHE A 115 8.48 14.76 4.72
N SER A 116 9.16 14.84 3.56
CA SER A 116 9.16 16.06 2.79
C SER A 116 7.76 16.36 2.27
N GLU A 117 7.38 17.63 2.21
CA GLU A 117 6.08 18.06 1.69
C GLU A 117 5.84 17.54 0.27
N GLN A 118 6.90 17.50 -0.56
CA GLN A 118 6.83 16.92 -1.91
C GLN A 118 6.40 15.44 -1.89
N THR A 119 6.97 14.63 -0.99
CA THR A 119 6.66 13.19 -0.89
C THR A 119 5.25 12.99 -0.32
N SER A 120 4.88 13.75 0.71
CA SER A 120 3.52 13.70 1.27
C SER A 120 2.47 14.09 0.24
N ASN A 121 2.64 15.23 -0.43
CA ASN A 121 1.70 15.69 -1.45
C ASN A 121 1.60 14.70 -2.62
N PHE A 122 2.72 14.08 -3.02
CA PHE A 122 2.69 13.05 -4.05
C PHE A 122 1.74 11.90 -3.69
N PHE A 123 1.90 11.28 -2.52
CA PHE A 123 1.04 10.16 -2.14
C PHE A 123 -0.40 10.58 -1.84
N ILE A 124 -0.60 11.78 -1.27
CA ILE A 124 -1.95 12.32 -1.03
C ILE A 124 -2.69 12.52 -2.35
N SER A 125 -2.08 13.24 -3.30
CA SER A 125 -2.66 13.45 -4.63
C SER A 125 -2.93 12.13 -5.33
N LEU A 126 -2.00 11.18 -5.25
CA LEU A 126 -2.14 9.87 -5.88
C LEU A 126 -3.37 9.10 -5.36
N VAL A 127 -3.62 9.09 -4.05
CA VAL A 127 -4.81 8.46 -3.47
C VAL A 127 -6.08 9.20 -3.90
N MET A 128 -6.08 10.53 -3.80
CA MET A 128 -7.23 11.36 -4.17
C MET A 128 -7.62 11.22 -5.64
N ASP A 129 -6.64 11.34 -6.52
CA ASP A 129 -6.81 11.25 -7.97
C ASP A 129 -7.32 9.86 -8.34
N THR A 130 -6.77 8.80 -7.74
CA THR A 130 -7.22 7.44 -7.97
C THR A 130 -8.66 7.22 -7.48
N MET A 131 -9.04 7.74 -6.31
CA MET A 131 -10.41 7.67 -5.82
C MET A 131 -11.39 8.41 -6.75
N ASN A 132 -11.04 9.63 -7.14
CA ASN A 132 -11.88 10.48 -8.00
C ASN A 132 -12.08 9.86 -9.38
N ASP A 133 -11.00 9.38 -9.99
CA ASP A 133 -11.02 8.75 -11.30
C ASP A 133 -11.86 7.45 -11.29
N ARG A 134 -11.81 6.68 -10.20
CA ARG A 134 -12.62 5.47 -10.05
C ARG A 134 -14.10 5.75 -9.84
N ASP A 135 -14.44 6.75 -9.02
CA ASP A 135 -15.83 7.14 -8.81
C ASP A 135 -16.43 7.69 -10.12
N ALA A 136 -15.65 8.45 -10.90
CA ALA A 136 -16.06 8.95 -12.21
C ALA A 136 -16.26 7.83 -13.25
N ARG A 137 -15.36 6.83 -13.29
CA ARG A 137 -15.39 5.74 -14.28
C ARG A 137 -16.14 4.49 -13.82
N ASN A 138 -16.69 4.49 -12.61
CA ASN A 138 -17.34 3.33 -11.98
C ASN A 138 -16.48 2.05 -12.01
N ILE A 139 -15.18 2.20 -11.76
CA ILE A 139 -14.24 1.08 -11.74
C ILE A 139 -14.29 0.40 -10.39
N LEU A 140 -14.67 -0.88 -10.37
CA LEU A 140 -14.64 -1.72 -9.18
C LEU A 140 -13.40 -2.61 -9.20
N ARG A 141 -12.51 -2.42 -8.22
CA ARG A 141 -11.27 -3.17 -8.08
C ARG A 141 -11.07 -3.55 -6.62
N PRO A 142 -10.93 -4.83 -6.25
CA PRO A 142 -10.85 -5.25 -4.85
C PRO A 142 -9.45 -4.98 -4.27
N ASP A 143 -9.14 -3.71 -4.03
CA ASP A 143 -7.89 -3.20 -3.47
C ASP A 143 -8.17 -2.22 -2.29
N MET A 144 -7.12 -1.65 -1.69
CA MET A 144 -7.30 -0.79 -0.51
C MET A 144 -7.99 0.54 -0.83
N ILE A 145 -7.88 1.08 -2.05
CA ILE A 145 -8.61 2.28 -2.47
C ILE A 145 -10.11 2.02 -2.48
N GLN A 146 -10.55 0.85 -2.94
CA GLN A 146 -11.97 0.49 -2.91
C GLN A 146 -12.50 0.44 -1.47
N LEU A 147 -11.72 -0.10 -0.53
CA LEU A 147 -12.10 -0.08 0.88
C LEU A 147 -12.18 1.35 1.43
N LEU A 148 -11.27 2.24 1.04
CA LEU A 148 -11.33 3.67 1.42
C LEU A 148 -12.58 4.36 0.87
N MET A 149 -12.97 4.06 -0.37
CA MET A 149 -14.19 4.59 -0.99
C MET A 149 -15.46 4.07 -0.29
N GLU A 150 -15.48 2.80 0.11
CA GLU A 150 -16.57 2.20 0.88
C GLU A 150 -16.65 2.78 2.30
N ALA A 151 -15.50 2.97 2.94
CA ALA A 151 -15.39 3.62 4.24
C ALA A 151 -15.87 5.08 4.21
N LYS A 152 -15.52 5.84 3.16
CA LYS A 152 -16.00 7.21 2.93
C LYS A 152 -17.53 7.26 2.87
N LYS A 153 -18.14 6.26 2.23
CA LYS A 153 -19.60 6.10 2.08
C LYS A 153 -20.28 5.54 3.35
N GLY A 154 -19.53 5.28 4.43
CA GLY A 154 -20.04 4.68 5.67
C GLY A 154 -20.43 3.20 5.55
N LYS A 155 -19.98 2.53 4.48
CA LYS A 155 -20.34 1.15 4.13
C LYS A 155 -19.15 0.21 4.32
N VAL A 156 -18.47 0.26 5.46
CA VAL A 156 -17.48 -0.78 5.78
C VAL A 156 -18.27 -2.05 6.09
N SER A 157 -18.54 -2.86 5.06
CA SER A 157 -19.27 -4.11 5.26
C SER A 157 -18.38 -5.06 6.05
N HIS A 158 -18.74 -5.31 7.30
CA HIS A 158 -18.28 -6.50 8.00
C HIS A 158 -18.85 -7.70 7.25
N GLU A 159 -17.99 -8.55 6.69
CA GLU A 159 -18.46 -9.80 6.09
C GLU A 159 -19.08 -10.64 7.21
N GLU A 160 -20.38 -10.96 7.09
CA GLU A 160 -20.97 -12.01 7.91
C GLU A 160 -20.20 -13.31 7.63
N LYS A 161 -19.90 -14.05 8.70
CA LYS A 161 -19.14 -15.30 8.71
C LYS A 161 -19.56 -16.25 7.57
N ALA A 162 -18.88 -16.18 6.44
CA ALA A 162 -18.79 -17.31 5.54
C ALA A 162 -17.78 -18.28 6.17
N VAL A 163 -18.30 -19.32 6.83
CA VAL A 163 -17.48 -20.45 7.26
C VAL A 163 -17.01 -21.15 5.99
N ASP A 164 -15.85 -20.76 5.48
CA ASP A 164 -15.16 -21.51 4.43
C ASP A 164 -14.54 -22.75 5.09
N PRO A 165 -15.03 -23.97 4.81
CA PRO A 165 -14.50 -25.19 5.43
C PRO A 165 -13.05 -25.48 5.03
N ASP A 166 -12.50 -24.80 4.02
CA ASP A 166 -11.11 -24.91 3.57
C ASP A 166 -10.19 -23.85 4.22
N ALA A 167 -10.76 -22.98 5.06
CA ALA A 167 -10.01 -22.04 5.86
C ALA A 167 -9.31 -22.77 7.02
N GLY A 168 -8.07 -23.20 6.81
CA GLY A 168 -7.21 -23.70 7.89
C GLY A 168 -6.95 -22.65 8.98
N PHE A 169 -5.99 -22.92 9.88
CA PHE A 169 -5.59 -22.10 11.05
C PHE A 169 -5.20 -20.62 10.78
N ALA A 170 -5.34 -20.12 9.55
CA ALA A 170 -4.95 -18.79 9.11
C ALA A 170 -6.10 -17.77 9.06
N THR A 171 -7.31 -18.09 9.52
CA THR A 171 -8.37 -17.07 9.66
C THR A 171 -8.11 -16.23 10.90
N VAL A 172 -7.59 -15.03 10.67
CA VAL A 172 -7.64 -13.97 11.68
C VAL A 172 -9.10 -13.61 11.85
N ASP A 173 -9.67 -13.94 13.02
CA ASP A 173 -10.98 -13.47 13.41
C ASP A 173 -10.98 -11.93 13.40
N GLU A 174 -11.91 -11.31 12.67
CA GLU A 174 -12.09 -9.86 12.75
C GLU A 174 -12.34 -9.47 14.20
N SER A 175 -11.50 -8.60 14.74
CA SER A 175 -11.64 -8.12 16.12
C SER A 175 -13.01 -7.46 16.34
N ASP A 176 -13.72 -7.85 17.40
CA ASP A 176 -15.00 -7.26 17.83
C ASP A 176 -14.95 -5.74 18.10
N VAL A 177 -13.74 -5.18 18.15
CA VAL A 177 -13.43 -3.75 18.33
C VAL A 177 -13.81 -2.97 17.06
N GLY A 178 -15.10 -2.80 16.84
CA GLY A 178 -15.64 -2.15 15.64
C GLY A 178 -17.11 -2.44 15.34
N LYS A 179 -17.76 -3.41 16.03
CA LYS A 179 -19.17 -3.79 15.85
C LYS A 179 -20.23 -2.70 16.10
N LYS A 180 -19.82 -1.44 16.33
CA LYS A 180 -20.72 -0.30 16.28
C LYS A 180 -20.65 0.25 14.87
N ASP A 181 -21.79 0.36 14.18
CA ASP A 181 -21.89 1.14 12.94
C ASP A 181 -21.20 2.49 13.15
N VAL A 182 -19.98 2.62 12.63
CA VAL A 182 -19.26 3.88 12.64
C VAL A 182 -19.88 4.69 11.52
N ASN A 183 -21.01 5.33 11.82
CA ASN A 183 -21.75 6.23 10.93
C ASN A 183 -21.01 7.57 10.80
N LYS A 184 -19.68 7.52 10.67
CA LYS A 184 -18.81 8.67 10.44
C LYS A 184 -18.50 8.72 8.96
N MET A 185 -19.10 9.67 8.25
CA MET A 185 -18.62 10.06 6.92
C MET A 185 -17.22 10.64 7.09
N TRP A 186 -16.25 10.02 6.45
CA TRP A 186 -14.87 10.48 6.45
C TRP A 186 -14.73 11.62 5.45
N SER A 187 -14.12 12.74 5.86
CA SER A 187 -13.73 13.79 4.91
C SER A 187 -12.52 13.32 4.11
N ASP A 188 -12.27 13.96 2.97
CA ASP A 188 -11.10 13.66 2.14
C ASP A 188 -9.81 13.84 2.95
N THR A 189 -9.70 14.88 3.77
CA THR A 189 -8.57 15.09 4.69
C THR A 189 -8.43 14.04 5.80
N ASP A 190 -9.49 13.29 6.13
CA ASP A 190 -9.38 12.23 7.13
C ASP A 190 -8.89 10.89 6.53
N LEU A 191 -8.91 10.76 5.19
CA LEU A 191 -8.56 9.53 4.47
C LEU A 191 -7.09 9.47 4.06
N VAL A 192 -6.35 10.59 4.14
CA VAL A 192 -4.97 10.72 3.64
C VAL A 192 -4.05 11.45 4.59
#